data_AF-A0A0V0HAJ1-F1
#
_entry.id   AF-A0A0V0HAJ1-F1
#
_cell.length_a   1.000
_cell.length_b   1.000
_cell.length_c   1.000
_cell.angle_alpha   90.00
_cell.angle_beta   90.00
_cell.angle_gamma   90.00
#
_symmetry.space_group_name_H-M   'P 1'
#
loop_
_entity.id
_entity.type
_entity.pdbx_description
1 polymer ?
#
loop_
_entity_poly.entity_id
_entity_poly.type
_entity_poly.pdbx_seq_one_letter_code
_entity_poly.pdbx_strand_id
1 'polypeptide(L)'
;MFIPVLNKPLSSNQYYAIKHHGKRKGQAFTCSTEEDKQTCCFCRCIQDVKPKPLDPEEAYQQFEICLYDTGCNVKGNFFAKSLAPDGFPPYFLRRKGWHLSAETPKNYELNDDALGLNPELRQQLPQFNFTSSCKSSEVVVVGKWYCPFAFIKDGTELKEQMKRSIFYEMTLEQRWEQFFTCQNDKLNEGNSVLVDVALDTEVVLIAGTNKATWDDRNVVEGVIWFKSYGKDGNEVSSLGLRREIVERMKWEQQRGGWQNQ
;
A
#
# COMPACT_ATOMS: atom_id res chain seq x y z
N MET A 1 4.44 9.51 -12.72
CA MET A 1 3.91 8.18 -12.35
C MET A 1 2.43 8.35 -12.10
N PHE A 2 1.59 7.46 -12.65
CA PHE A 2 0.16 7.44 -12.36
C PHE A 2 -0.13 6.27 -11.43
N ILE A 3 -0.89 6.52 -10.36
CA ILE A 3 -1.33 5.52 -9.41
C ILE A 3 -2.86 5.47 -9.50
N PRO A 4 -3.49 4.31 -9.73
CA PRO A 4 -4.96 4.22 -9.75
C PRO A 4 -5.58 4.75 -8.44
N VAL A 5 -6.72 5.43 -8.56
CA VAL A 5 -7.49 5.87 -7.38
C VAL A 5 -7.98 4.64 -6.60
N LEU A 6 -7.89 4.70 -5.27
CA LEU A 6 -8.26 3.59 -4.39
C LEU A 6 -9.75 3.25 -4.55
N ASN A 7 -10.08 1.96 -4.43
CA ASN A 7 -11.47 1.45 -4.49
C ASN A 7 -12.23 1.82 -5.78
N LYS A 8 -11.50 2.12 -6.87
CA LYS A 8 -12.06 2.32 -8.20
C LYS A 8 -11.54 1.25 -9.16
N PRO A 9 -12.39 0.76 -10.08
CA PRO A 9 -11.91 -0.15 -11.12
C PRO A 9 -10.98 0.62 -12.08
N LEU A 10 -10.03 -0.08 -12.70
CA LEU A 10 -9.13 0.52 -13.69
C LEU A 10 -9.90 1.15 -14.87
N SER A 11 -11.08 0.61 -15.20
CA SER A 11 -11.98 1.16 -16.22
C SER A 11 -12.51 2.57 -15.91
N SER A 12 -12.39 3.03 -14.66
CA SER A 12 -12.74 4.41 -14.30
C SER A 12 -11.79 5.44 -14.89
N ASN A 13 -10.57 5.03 -15.32
CA ASN A 13 -9.50 5.91 -15.78
C ASN A 13 -9.15 7.03 -14.77
N GLN A 14 -9.33 6.78 -13.48
CA GLN A 14 -9.05 7.73 -12.40
C GLN A 14 -7.69 7.43 -11.76
N TYR A 15 -6.83 8.45 -11.69
CA TYR A 15 -5.47 8.32 -11.20
C TYR A 15 -5.03 9.50 -10.34
N TYR A 16 -4.17 9.21 -9.36
CA TYR A 16 -3.27 10.19 -8.78
C TYR A 16 -2.07 10.37 -9.70
N ALA A 17 -1.69 11.62 -9.96
CA ALA A 17 -0.48 11.93 -10.71
C ALA A 17 0.66 12.29 -9.74
N ILE A 18 1.75 11.52 -9.78
CA ILE A 18 2.91 11.68 -8.90
C ILE A 18 4.12 12.20 -9.66
N LYS A 19 4.78 13.21 -9.09
CA LYS A 19 5.98 13.83 -9.67
C LYS A 19 7.19 12.92 -9.54
N HIS A 20 7.78 12.55 -10.67
CA HIS A 20 8.90 11.58 -10.70
C HIS A 20 10.30 12.21 -10.51
N HIS A 21 10.48 13.52 -10.74
CA HIS A 21 11.79 14.19 -10.79
C HIS A 21 11.76 15.57 -10.12
N GLY A 22 12.97 16.09 -9.83
CA GLY A 22 13.19 17.43 -9.29
C GLY A 22 13.00 17.52 -7.77
N LYS A 23 12.94 18.75 -7.26
CA LYS A 23 12.90 19.05 -5.82
C LYS A 23 11.69 18.44 -5.09
N ARG A 24 10.57 18.30 -5.79
CA ARG A 24 9.28 17.81 -5.26
C ARG A 24 8.99 16.36 -5.67
N LYS A 25 10.04 15.57 -5.96
CA LYS A 25 9.89 14.16 -6.33
C LYS A 25 9.13 13.41 -5.23
N GLY A 26 8.21 12.55 -5.65
CA GLY A 26 7.36 11.75 -4.77
C GLY A 26 6.05 12.42 -4.37
N GLN A 27 5.92 13.74 -4.56
CA GLN A 27 4.69 14.48 -4.24
C GLN A 27 3.63 14.32 -5.33
N ALA A 28 2.36 14.34 -4.93
CA ALA A 28 1.20 14.33 -5.80
C ALA A 28 0.94 15.71 -6.39
N PHE A 29 0.63 15.74 -7.68
CA PHE A 29 0.11 16.93 -8.33
C PHE A 29 -1.29 17.25 -7.80
N THR A 30 -1.61 18.53 -7.70
CA THR A 30 -2.89 19.02 -7.16
C THR A 30 -3.45 20.03 -8.15
N CYS A 31 -4.76 19.99 -8.32
CA CYS A 31 -5.49 20.96 -9.10
C CYS A 31 -5.39 22.35 -8.45
N SER A 32 -5.34 23.37 -9.30
CA SER A 32 -5.58 24.75 -8.91
C SER A 32 -7.08 25.01 -8.80
N THR A 33 -7.46 26.08 -8.14
CA THR A 33 -8.86 26.54 -8.00
C THR A 33 -9.05 27.88 -8.71
N GLU A 34 -10.25 28.46 -8.62
CA GLU A 34 -10.51 29.82 -9.10
C GLU A 34 -9.62 30.87 -8.42
N GLU A 35 -9.26 30.67 -7.14
CA GLU A 35 -8.43 31.60 -6.36
C GLU A 35 -6.98 31.68 -6.88
N ASP A 36 -6.53 30.63 -7.56
CA ASP A 36 -5.19 30.54 -8.16
C ASP A 36 -5.10 31.17 -9.56
N LYS A 37 -6.18 31.79 -10.05
CA LYS A 37 -6.18 32.51 -11.32
C LYS A 37 -5.48 33.86 -11.15
N GLN A 38 -4.39 34.04 -11.86
CA GLN A 38 -3.68 35.32 -11.92
C GLN A 38 -3.90 36.02 -13.26
N THR A 39 -3.87 37.34 -13.23
CA THR A 39 -3.89 38.14 -14.46
C THR A 39 -2.47 38.22 -15.00
N CYS A 40 -2.23 37.70 -16.20
CA CYS A 40 -0.93 37.75 -16.87
C CYS A 40 -1.12 38.11 -18.35
N CYS A 41 -0.40 39.13 -18.85
CA CYS A 41 -0.36 39.51 -20.27
C CYS A 41 -1.75 39.59 -20.96
N PHE A 42 -2.69 40.34 -20.38
CA PHE A 42 -4.07 40.53 -20.87
C PHE A 42 -4.97 39.27 -20.90
N CYS A 43 -4.53 38.16 -20.30
CA CYS A 43 -5.34 36.96 -20.13
C CYS A 43 -5.37 36.50 -18.66
N ARG A 44 -6.45 35.81 -18.27
CA ARG A 44 -6.51 35.13 -16.96
C ARG A 44 -5.80 33.78 -17.10
N CYS A 45 -4.65 33.64 -16.46
CA CYS A 45 -3.87 32.41 -16.46
C CYS A 45 -4.11 31.65 -15.15
N ILE A 46 -4.35 30.35 -15.25
CA ILE A 46 -4.39 29.46 -14.10
C ILE A 46 -2.95 29.14 -13.70
N GLN A 47 -2.55 29.55 -12.50
CA GLN A 47 -1.24 29.21 -11.96
C GLN A 47 -1.30 27.79 -11.38
N ASP A 48 -0.37 26.92 -11.79
CA ASP A 48 -0.30 25.56 -11.27
C ASP A 48 0.11 25.57 -9.79
N VAL A 49 -0.72 24.94 -8.95
CA VAL A 49 -0.40 24.71 -7.53
C VAL A 49 0.81 23.77 -7.43
N LYS A 50 1.70 24.06 -6.47
CA LYS A 50 2.89 23.24 -6.29
C LYS A 50 2.51 21.88 -5.68
N PRO A 51 3.05 20.75 -6.17
CA PRO A 51 2.76 19.41 -5.67
C PRO A 51 2.93 19.27 -4.15
N LYS A 52 2.08 18.49 -3.49
CA LYS A 52 2.11 18.25 -2.03
C LYS A 52 2.08 16.73 -1.76
N PRO A 53 2.35 16.25 -0.52
CA PRO A 53 2.22 14.83 -0.20
C PRO A 53 0.86 14.27 -0.66
N LEU A 54 0.84 13.00 -1.08
CA LEU A 54 -0.40 12.35 -1.51
C LEU A 54 -1.35 12.26 -0.31
N ASP A 55 -2.57 12.71 -0.52
CA ASP A 55 -3.72 12.48 0.33
C ASP A 55 -4.83 11.80 -0.49
N PRO A 56 -5.06 10.50 -0.32
CA PRO A 56 -6.10 9.74 -1.00
C PRO A 56 -7.51 10.35 -0.94
N GLU A 57 -7.84 11.07 0.12
CA GLU A 57 -9.16 11.70 0.30
C GLU A 57 -9.28 13.06 -0.43
N GLU A 58 -8.16 13.61 -0.89
CA GLU A 58 -8.10 14.92 -1.56
C GLU A 58 -8.57 14.81 -3.01
N ALA A 59 -9.80 15.22 -3.28
CA ALA A 59 -10.38 15.20 -4.62
C ALA A 59 -9.58 16.02 -5.64
N TYR A 60 -8.92 17.11 -5.21
CA TYR A 60 -8.09 17.93 -6.09
C TYR A 60 -6.79 17.23 -6.51
N GLN A 61 -6.41 16.10 -5.90
CA GLN A 61 -5.27 15.27 -6.32
C GLN A 61 -5.66 14.12 -7.26
N GLN A 62 -6.95 13.97 -7.55
CA GLN A 62 -7.48 12.91 -8.40
C GLN A 62 -7.81 13.45 -9.79
N PHE A 63 -7.41 12.70 -10.82
CA PHE A 63 -7.57 13.08 -12.22
C PHE A 63 -8.24 11.97 -13.01
N GLU A 64 -9.19 12.32 -13.87
CA GLU A 64 -9.71 11.43 -14.90
C GLU A 64 -8.85 11.62 -16.16
N ILE A 65 -8.24 10.55 -16.67
CA ILE A 65 -7.51 10.58 -17.95
C ILE A 65 -8.49 10.28 -19.07
N CYS A 66 -8.65 11.23 -19.99
CA CYS A 66 -9.56 11.14 -21.12
C CYS A 66 -8.79 11.02 -22.43
N LEU A 67 -9.33 10.24 -23.37
CA LEU A 67 -8.87 10.22 -24.75
C LEU A 67 -9.20 11.55 -25.44
N TYR A 68 -8.24 12.07 -26.18
CA TYR A 68 -8.38 13.24 -27.02
C TYR A 68 -8.37 12.80 -28.48
N ASP A 69 -9.55 12.53 -29.04
CA ASP A 69 -9.65 12.18 -30.45
C ASP A 69 -9.61 13.44 -31.32
N THR A 70 -8.63 13.49 -32.23
CA THR A 70 -8.62 14.40 -33.37
C THR A 70 -8.63 13.50 -34.58
N GLY A 71 -9.73 13.47 -35.34
CA GLY A 71 -10.04 12.46 -36.37
C GLY A 71 -9.02 12.21 -37.51
N CYS A 72 -7.81 12.77 -37.41
CA CYS A 72 -6.68 12.58 -38.32
C CYS A 72 -5.47 11.89 -37.66
N ASN A 73 -5.47 11.64 -36.34
CA ASN A 73 -4.33 11.05 -35.61
C ASN A 73 -4.69 9.69 -35.01
N VAL A 74 -4.04 8.63 -35.51
CA VAL A 74 -4.20 7.24 -35.04
C VAL A 74 -3.49 6.98 -33.69
N LYS A 75 -2.67 7.91 -33.21
CA LYS A 75 -1.96 7.79 -31.93
C LYS A 75 -2.80 8.40 -30.82
N GLY A 76 -3.15 7.58 -29.83
CA GLY A 76 -3.96 7.95 -28.67
C GLY A 76 -3.37 9.17 -27.95
N ASN A 77 -4.04 10.30 -28.13
CA ASN A 77 -3.76 11.53 -27.43
C ASN A 77 -4.60 11.57 -26.15
N PHE A 78 -4.11 12.25 -25.13
CA PHE A 78 -4.81 12.35 -23.86
C PHE A 78 -4.91 13.80 -23.37
N PHE A 79 -5.85 13.99 -22.45
CA PHE A 79 -5.96 15.13 -21.56
C PHE A 79 -6.50 14.65 -20.21
N ALA A 80 -6.32 15.44 -19.15
CA ALA A 80 -6.88 15.10 -17.84
C ALA A 80 -7.94 16.13 -17.41
N LYS A 81 -8.95 15.64 -16.70
CA LYS A 81 -9.94 16.46 -15.97
C LYS A 81 -9.72 16.30 -14.46
N SER A 82 -10.10 17.32 -13.70
CA SER A 82 -10.18 17.18 -12.25
C SER A 82 -11.45 16.41 -11.87
N LEU A 83 -11.37 15.63 -10.79
CA LEU A 83 -12.58 15.10 -10.15
C LEU A 83 -13.27 16.15 -9.27
N ALA A 84 -12.53 17.17 -8.81
CA ALA A 84 -13.13 18.31 -8.13
C ALA A 84 -13.83 19.22 -9.16
N PRO A 85 -15.11 19.59 -8.97
CA PRO A 85 -15.88 20.35 -9.97
C PRO A 85 -15.26 21.70 -10.39
N ASP A 86 -14.57 22.36 -9.47
CA ASP A 86 -13.90 23.66 -9.62
C ASP A 86 -12.37 23.52 -9.76
N GLY A 87 -11.88 22.27 -9.88
CA GLY A 87 -10.46 21.98 -10.00
C GLY A 87 -9.93 22.13 -11.42
N PHE A 88 -8.82 22.85 -11.57
CA PHE A 88 -8.04 22.95 -12.78
C PHE A 88 -6.78 22.08 -12.67
N PRO A 89 -6.66 20.96 -13.40
CA PRO A 89 -5.44 20.16 -13.39
C PRO A 89 -4.22 20.99 -13.82
N PRO A 90 -3.01 20.65 -13.34
CA PRO A 90 -1.77 21.29 -13.80
C PRO A 90 -1.67 21.34 -15.33
N TYR A 91 -1.02 22.36 -15.87
CA TYR A 91 -1.04 22.67 -17.30
C TYR A 91 -0.68 21.47 -18.18
N PHE A 92 0.35 20.73 -17.78
CA PHE A 92 0.82 19.56 -18.53
C PHE A 92 -0.19 18.41 -18.60
N LEU A 93 -1.13 18.33 -17.65
CA LEU A 93 -2.23 17.36 -17.62
C LEU A 93 -3.49 17.89 -18.33
N ARG A 94 -3.87 19.16 -18.12
CA ARG A 94 -5.09 19.73 -18.75
C ARG A 94 -4.91 20.04 -20.24
N ARG A 95 -3.68 20.28 -20.71
CA ARG A 95 -3.42 20.51 -22.14
C ARG A 95 -3.84 19.28 -22.94
N LYS A 96 -4.46 19.48 -24.09
CA LYS A 96 -4.88 18.40 -24.97
C LYS A 96 -3.71 17.90 -25.81
N GLY A 97 -3.65 16.60 -26.08
CA GLY A 97 -2.66 16.04 -27.01
C GLY A 97 -1.35 15.59 -26.38
N TRP A 98 -1.29 15.34 -25.07
CA TRP A 98 -0.13 14.65 -24.49
C TRP A 98 -0.23 13.14 -24.65
N HIS A 99 0.91 12.46 -24.60
CA HIS A 99 1.05 11.02 -24.83
C HIS A 99 1.61 10.36 -23.56
N LEU A 100 1.29 9.08 -23.34
CA LEU A 100 1.90 8.28 -22.29
C LEU A 100 3.18 7.60 -22.81
N SER A 101 4.25 7.68 -22.04
CA SER A 101 5.44 6.83 -22.19
C SER A 101 5.44 5.83 -21.05
N ALA A 102 5.60 4.55 -21.36
CA ALA A 102 5.83 3.51 -20.37
C ALA A 102 7.35 3.30 -20.25
N GLU A 103 7.89 3.59 -19.09
CA GLU A 103 9.31 3.41 -18.79
C GLU A 103 9.46 2.68 -17.46
N THR A 104 10.30 1.66 -17.45
CA THR A 104 10.66 0.95 -16.22
C THR A 104 11.71 1.76 -15.45
N PRO A 105 11.42 2.22 -14.22
CA PRO A 105 12.39 2.94 -13.41
C PRO A 105 13.62 2.07 -13.07
N LYS A 106 14.77 2.69 -12.82
CA LYS A 106 15.98 1.95 -12.43
C LYS A 106 15.84 1.19 -11.10
N ASN A 107 15.03 1.72 -10.19
CA ASN A 107 14.80 1.15 -8.85
C ASN A 107 13.45 0.42 -8.82
N TYR A 108 13.22 -0.37 -9.86
CA TYR A 108 12.03 -1.17 -10.09
C TYR A 108 12.45 -2.64 -10.08
N GLU A 109 12.76 -3.13 -8.89
CA GLU A 109 13.06 -4.53 -8.64
C GLU A 109 11.78 -5.21 -8.15
N LEU A 110 10.95 -5.64 -9.10
CA LEU A 110 9.81 -6.51 -8.83
C LEU A 110 10.25 -7.93 -9.19
N ASN A 111 10.74 -8.67 -8.21
CA ASN A 111 11.40 -9.96 -8.43
C ASN A 111 10.44 -11.04 -8.92
N ASP A 112 9.18 -11.00 -8.46
CA ASP A 112 8.14 -11.95 -8.83
C ASP A 112 6.80 -11.26 -9.09
N ASP A 113 5.87 -12.00 -9.71
CA ASP A 113 4.51 -11.55 -9.89
C ASP A 113 3.76 -11.44 -8.56
N ALA A 114 3.06 -10.32 -8.38
CA ALA A 114 2.19 -10.06 -7.24
C ALA A 114 0.72 -10.09 -7.71
N LEU A 115 0.20 -11.29 -7.96
CA LEU A 115 -1.16 -11.51 -8.49
C LEU A 115 -2.26 -11.24 -7.45
N GLY A 116 -1.89 -10.78 -6.26
CA GLY A 116 -2.78 -10.56 -5.13
C GLY A 116 -3.00 -11.84 -4.35
N LEU A 117 -4.26 -12.12 -4.01
CA LEU A 117 -4.63 -13.26 -3.17
C LEU A 117 -4.66 -14.55 -4.00
N ASN A 118 -4.09 -15.62 -3.47
CA ASN A 118 -4.22 -16.98 -4.01
C ASN A 118 -5.35 -17.70 -3.27
N PRO A 119 -6.56 -17.86 -3.87
CA PRO A 119 -7.70 -18.46 -3.19
C PRO A 119 -7.50 -19.95 -2.89
N GLU A 120 -6.79 -20.66 -3.75
CA GLU A 120 -6.55 -22.11 -3.62
C GLU A 120 -5.65 -22.39 -2.42
N LEU A 121 -4.51 -21.69 -2.32
CA LEU A 121 -3.63 -21.80 -1.17
C LEU A 121 -4.31 -21.32 0.11
N ARG A 122 -5.11 -20.26 0.03
CA ARG A 122 -5.78 -19.70 1.21
C ARG A 122 -6.88 -20.59 1.79
N GLN A 123 -7.51 -21.42 0.96
CA GLN A 123 -8.51 -22.39 1.42
C GLN A 123 -7.85 -23.63 2.05
N GLN A 124 -6.58 -23.87 1.76
CA GLN A 124 -5.83 -25.01 2.28
C GLN A 124 -5.13 -24.63 3.59
N LEU A 125 -5.11 -25.55 4.54
CA LEU A 125 -4.25 -25.40 5.71
C LEU A 125 -2.79 -25.68 5.29
N PRO A 126 -1.80 -24.97 5.85
CA PRO A 126 -0.40 -25.30 5.64
C PRO A 126 -0.14 -26.79 5.96
N GLN A 127 0.81 -27.41 5.26
CA GLN A 127 1.12 -28.81 5.52
C GLN A 127 1.54 -29.01 6.99
N PHE A 128 1.06 -30.08 7.62
CA PHE A 128 1.39 -30.42 9.00
C PHE A 128 2.60 -31.36 9.05
N ASN A 129 3.76 -30.88 8.60
CA ASN A 129 4.96 -31.70 8.33
C ASN A 129 6.20 -31.30 9.15
N PHE A 130 6.03 -30.94 10.43
CA PHE A 130 7.14 -30.47 11.27
C PHE A 130 7.76 -31.63 12.05
N THR A 131 9.09 -31.66 12.10
CA THR A 131 9.81 -32.52 13.04
C THR A 131 9.52 -32.05 14.46
N SER A 132 9.58 -32.95 15.44
CA SER A 132 9.39 -32.62 16.87
C SER A 132 10.38 -31.58 17.44
N SER A 133 11.43 -31.22 16.69
CA SER A 133 12.37 -30.15 17.02
C SER A 133 11.93 -28.76 16.54
N CYS A 134 11.02 -28.68 15.57
CA CYS A 134 10.58 -27.43 14.95
C CYS A 134 9.33 -26.89 15.64
N LYS A 135 9.36 -25.61 16.02
CA LYS A 135 8.24 -24.93 16.69
C LYS A 135 7.23 -24.32 15.71
N SER A 136 7.50 -24.37 14.41
CA SER A 136 6.60 -23.83 13.39
C SER A 136 6.73 -24.57 12.07
N SER A 137 5.71 -24.44 11.22
CA SER A 137 5.77 -24.89 9.83
C SER A 137 6.63 -23.99 8.96
N GLU A 138 6.89 -24.46 7.75
CA GLU A 138 7.22 -23.57 6.65
C GLU A 138 6.07 -22.58 6.42
N VAL A 139 6.46 -21.38 5.99
CA VAL A 139 5.51 -20.30 5.70
C VAL A 139 4.90 -20.52 4.32
N VAL A 140 3.57 -20.44 4.25
CA VAL A 140 2.83 -20.44 2.99
C VAL A 140 2.37 -19.01 2.69
N VAL A 141 2.88 -18.42 1.61
CA VAL A 141 2.44 -17.10 1.13
C VAL A 141 1.12 -17.27 0.38
N VAL A 142 0.03 -16.80 0.98
CA VAL A 142 -1.33 -16.90 0.42
C VAL A 142 -1.80 -15.61 -0.26
N GLY A 143 -1.01 -14.55 -0.15
CA GLY A 143 -1.21 -13.33 -0.92
C GLY A 143 0.05 -12.51 -1.02
N LYS A 144 0.25 -11.85 -2.17
CA LYS A 144 1.40 -10.98 -2.43
C LYS A 144 0.95 -9.75 -3.22
N TRP A 145 1.33 -8.57 -2.76
CA TRP A 145 1.00 -7.28 -3.36
C TRP A 145 2.22 -6.37 -3.41
N TYR A 146 2.24 -5.48 -4.41
CA TYR A 146 3.15 -4.34 -4.45
C TYR A 146 2.41 -3.07 -4.06
N CYS A 147 2.81 -2.48 -2.94
CA CYS A 147 2.24 -1.25 -2.41
C CYS A 147 3.07 -0.04 -2.87
N PRO A 148 2.48 0.95 -3.58
CA PRO A 148 3.20 2.14 -3.97
C PRO A 148 3.72 2.92 -2.75
N PHE A 149 4.95 3.44 -2.85
CA PHE A 149 5.62 4.20 -1.78
C PHE A 149 4.77 5.35 -1.22
N ALA A 150 3.88 5.93 -2.03
CA ALA A 150 3.04 7.06 -1.63
C ALA A 150 2.08 6.73 -0.47
N PHE A 151 1.79 5.45 -0.23
CA PHE A 151 0.95 4.97 0.86
C PHE A 151 1.75 4.42 2.06
N ILE A 152 3.07 4.53 2.03
CA ILE A 152 3.99 3.94 3.03
C ILE A 152 4.88 5.04 3.59
N LYS A 153 5.16 5.00 4.89
CA LYS A 153 6.11 5.87 5.58
C LYS A 153 7.19 5.02 6.21
N ASP A 154 8.40 5.06 5.67
CA ASP A 154 9.54 4.29 6.21
C ASP A 154 10.53 5.14 7.01
N GLY A 155 10.05 6.28 7.53
CA GLY A 155 10.85 7.24 8.29
C GLY A 155 11.76 8.14 7.44
N THR A 156 11.80 7.98 6.12
CA THR A 156 12.63 8.82 5.24
C THR A 156 11.85 9.93 4.53
N GLU A 157 12.55 10.97 4.06
CA GLU A 157 11.94 12.01 3.24
C GLU A 157 11.38 11.41 1.94
N LEU A 158 10.16 11.79 1.56
CA LEU A 158 9.41 11.24 0.42
C LEU A 158 10.22 11.16 -0.89
N LYS A 159 11.08 12.14 -1.13
CA LYS A 159 11.98 12.18 -2.29
C LYS A 159 13.01 11.05 -2.26
N GLU A 160 13.63 10.83 -1.11
CA GLU A 160 14.63 9.79 -0.90
C GLU A 160 13.98 8.41 -0.82
N GLN A 161 12.79 8.32 -0.23
CA GLN A 161 11.96 7.13 -0.25
C GLN A 161 11.68 6.66 -1.69
N MET A 162 11.09 7.53 -2.55
CA MET A 162 10.81 7.19 -3.95
C MET A 162 12.08 6.92 -4.77
N LYS A 163 13.23 7.48 -4.37
CA LYS A 163 14.50 7.11 -4.99
C LYS A 163 14.93 5.73 -4.58
N ARG A 164 14.81 5.34 -3.31
CA ARG A 164 15.22 4.01 -2.86
C ARG A 164 14.28 2.94 -3.39
N SER A 165 12.97 3.12 -3.20
CA SER A 165 11.97 2.18 -3.69
C SER A 165 10.67 2.87 -4.09
N ILE A 166 10.12 2.48 -5.23
CA ILE A 166 8.82 2.94 -5.72
C ILE A 166 7.69 2.04 -5.22
N PHE A 167 7.99 0.77 -4.95
CA PHE A 167 7.03 -0.23 -4.48
C PHE A 167 7.61 -1.01 -3.31
N TYR A 168 6.77 -1.31 -2.32
CA TYR A 168 7.12 -2.22 -1.23
C TYR A 168 6.34 -3.50 -1.42
N GLU A 169 6.96 -4.61 -1.07
CA GLU A 169 6.29 -5.90 -1.03
C GLU A 169 5.48 -6.02 0.26
N MET A 170 4.26 -6.54 0.13
CA MET A 170 3.41 -6.94 1.24
C MET A 170 2.95 -8.36 0.98
N THR A 171 3.20 -9.25 1.94
CA THR A 171 2.76 -10.64 1.90
C THR A 171 1.69 -10.89 2.96
N LEU A 172 0.77 -11.79 2.65
CA LEU A 172 -0.10 -12.42 3.62
C LEU A 172 0.33 -13.88 3.72
N GLU A 173 0.67 -14.29 4.93
CA GLU A 173 1.34 -15.56 5.21
C GLU A 173 0.51 -16.40 6.18
N GLN A 174 0.56 -17.72 5.99
CA GLN A 174 -0.04 -18.70 6.90
C GLN A 174 1.02 -19.73 7.29
N ARG A 175 1.02 -20.09 8.57
CA ARG A 175 1.89 -21.13 9.12
C ARG A 175 1.25 -21.75 10.35
N TRP A 176 1.66 -22.96 10.68
CA TRP A 176 1.41 -23.54 12.00
C TRP A 176 2.46 -23.05 12.99
N GLU A 177 2.03 -22.74 14.21
CA GLU A 177 2.92 -22.35 15.30
C GLU A 177 2.59 -23.19 16.54
N GLN A 178 3.60 -23.86 17.08
CA GLN A 178 3.46 -24.68 18.26
C GLN A 178 3.34 -23.76 19.48
N PHE A 179 2.17 -23.77 20.10
CA PHE A 179 1.92 -23.04 21.33
C PHE A 179 1.94 -23.91 22.59
N PHE A 180 1.84 -25.23 22.44
CA PHE A 180 1.86 -26.18 23.56
C PHE A 180 2.49 -27.52 23.16
N THR A 181 3.15 -28.19 24.11
CA THR A 181 3.61 -29.56 23.96
C THR A 181 3.55 -30.27 25.31
N CYS A 182 3.09 -31.52 25.32
CA CYS A 182 3.10 -32.38 26.49
C CYS A 182 3.60 -33.77 26.12
N GLN A 183 4.37 -34.40 27.02
CA GLN A 183 4.75 -35.79 26.88
C GLN A 183 3.68 -36.67 27.53
N ASN A 184 3.31 -37.75 26.85
CA ASN A 184 2.35 -38.72 27.39
C ASN A 184 3.10 -39.75 28.23
N ASP A 185 3.19 -39.51 29.53
CA ASP A 185 3.75 -40.47 30.48
C ASP A 185 2.71 -41.56 30.77
N LYS A 186 2.98 -42.78 30.31
CA LYS A 186 2.11 -43.97 30.45
C LYS A 186 1.74 -44.35 31.90
N LEU A 187 2.25 -43.62 32.89
CA LEU A 187 2.06 -43.85 34.33
C LEU A 187 0.95 -42.99 34.95
N ASN A 188 0.45 -41.97 34.25
CA ASN A 188 -0.59 -41.08 34.78
C ASN A 188 -1.98 -41.57 34.35
N GLU A 189 -2.85 -41.86 35.33
CA GLU A 189 -4.23 -42.35 35.12
C GLU A 189 -5.21 -41.28 34.58
N GLY A 190 -4.76 -40.04 34.38
CA GLY A 190 -5.58 -38.93 33.89
C GLY A 190 -5.30 -38.59 32.42
N ASN A 191 -6.28 -38.83 31.54
CA ASN A 191 -6.23 -38.50 30.10
C ASN A 191 -6.61 -37.03 29.77
N SER A 192 -6.54 -36.11 30.74
CA SER A 192 -6.98 -34.72 30.55
C SER A 192 -5.84 -33.72 30.75
N VAL A 193 -5.64 -32.84 29.78
CA VAL A 193 -4.71 -31.70 29.86
C VAL A 193 -5.51 -30.42 29.71
N LEU A 194 -5.39 -29.52 30.68
CA LEU A 194 -5.95 -28.16 30.60
C LEU A 194 -4.89 -27.24 30.01
N VAL A 195 -5.22 -26.57 28.91
CA VAL A 195 -4.34 -25.61 28.24
C VAL A 195 -5.05 -24.27 28.24
N ASP A 196 -4.52 -23.32 29.00
CA ASP A 196 -4.95 -21.92 29.04
C ASP A 196 -3.76 -21.05 28.63
N VAL A 197 -3.76 -20.61 27.37
CA VAL A 197 -2.66 -19.84 26.79
C VAL A 197 -3.26 -18.70 25.96
N ALA A 198 -2.86 -17.48 26.28
CA ALA A 198 -3.12 -16.32 25.43
C ALA A 198 -2.18 -16.35 24.22
N LEU A 199 -2.74 -16.38 23.02
CA LEU A 199 -1.97 -16.41 21.78
C LEU A 199 -2.20 -15.12 21.00
N ASP A 200 -1.11 -14.56 20.50
CA ASP A 200 -1.19 -13.58 19.43
C ASP A 200 -1.60 -14.33 18.18
N THR A 201 -2.90 -14.29 17.92
CA THR A 201 -3.46 -15.00 16.80
C THR A 201 -2.99 -14.32 15.48
N GLU A 202 -2.74 -13.02 15.48
CA GLU A 202 -2.21 -12.25 14.34
C GLU A 202 -0.83 -11.67 14.68
N VAL A 203 0.13 -11.84 13.76
CA VAL A 203 1.48 -11.29 13.89
C VAL A 203 1.82 -10.46 12.66
N VAL A 204 2.23 -9.21 12.89
CA VAL A 204 2.77 -8.34 11.83
C VAL A 204 4.29 -8.36 11.90
N LEU A 205 4.94 -8.60 10.75
CA LEU A 205 6.40 -8.65 10.63
C LEU A 205 6.88 -7.52 9.71
N ILE A 206 7.80 -6.69 10.21
CA ILE A 206 8.53 -5.72 9.38
C ILE A 206 9.77 -6.42 8.82
N ALA A 207 9.95 -6.34 7.50
CA ALA A 207 11.04 -7.01 6.78
C ALA A 207 11.15 -8.52 7.10
N GLY A 208 10.00 -9.19 7.28
CA GLY A 208 9.89 -10.64 7.49
C GLY A 208 10.43 -11.17 8.82
N THR A 209 11.00 -10.32 9.68
CA THR A 209 11.73 -10.78 10.88
C THR A 209 11.37 -10.04 12.15
N ASN A 210 11.06 -8.74 12.04
CA ASN A 210 10.84 -7.91 13.20
C ASN A 210 9.36 -7.87 13.56
N LYS A 211 8.95 -8.62 14.60
CA LYS A 211 7.59 -8.57 15.14
C LYS A 211 7.25 -7.15 15.56
N ALA A 212 6.16 -6.62 15.00
CA ALA A 212 5.72 -5.27 15.21
C ALA A 212 4.46 -5.21 16.08
N THR A 213 4.46 -4.25 16.98
CA THR A 213 3.28 -3.79 17.72
C THR A 213 2.63 -2.63 16.97
N TRP A 214 1.32 -2.53 17.07
CA TRP A 214 0.54 -1.48 16.43
C TRP A 214 -0.81 -1.33 17.15
N ASP A 215 -1.43 -0.17 16.99
CA ASP A 215 -2.76 0.15 17.50
C ASP A 215 -3.55 0.80 16.38
N ASP A 216 -4.72 0.23 16.05
CA ASP A 216 -5.56 0.72 14.97
C ASP A 216 -6.25 2.05 15.29
N ARG A 217 -6.33 2.42 16.57
CA ARG A 217 -6.85 3.70 17.04
C ARG A 217 -5.79 4.80 16.97
N ASN A 218 -4.52 4.42 16.94
CA ASN A 218 -3.40 5.36 16.90
C ASN A 218 -3.09 5.78 15.45
N VAL A 219 -4.03 6.53 14.87
CA VAL A 219 -3.92 7.08 13.51
C VAL A 219 -3.39 8.51 13.57
N VAL A 220 -2.21 8.74 12.99
CA VAL A 220 -1.61 10.08 12.88
C VAL A 220 -1.53 10.44 11.40
N GLU A 221 -2.19 11.53 10.99
CA GLU A 221 -2.23 11.98 9.58
C GLU A 221 -2.71 10.88 8.59
N GLY A 222 -3.66 10.06 9.02
CA GLY A 222 -4.18 8.94 8.22
C GLY A 222 -3.22 7.76 8.09
N VAL A 223 -2.14 7.72 8.88
CA VAL A 223 -1.13 6.65 8.90
C VAL A 223 -1.20 5.89 10.23
N ILE A 224 -1.18 4.57 10.15
CA ILE A 224 -1.03 3.65 11.28
C ILE A 224 0.43 3.20 11.33
N TRP A 225 1.05 3.32 12.49
CA TRP A 225 2.46 2.97 12.69
C TRP A 225 2.63 1.59 13.30
N PHE A 226 3.47 0.80 12.65
CA PHE A 226 3.94 -0.51 13.11
C PHE A 226 5.35 -0.34 13.64
N LYS A 227 5.59 -0.77 14.88
CA LYS A 227 6.86 -0.57 15.58
C LYS A 227 7.36 -1.86 16.18
N SER A 228 8.61 -2.19 15.90
CA SER A 228 9.32 -3.31 16.50
C SER A 228 10.34 -2.81 17.50
N TYR A 229 10.52 -3.57 18.58
CA TYR A 229 11.40 -3.22 19.68
C TYR A 229 12.42 -4.34 19.93
N GLY A 230 13.64 -3.94 20.26
CA GLY A 230 14.71 -4.84 20.66
C GLY A 230 14.50 -5.37 22.07
N LYS A 231 15.37 -6.30 22.50
CA LYS A 231 15.34 -6.86 23.87
C LYS A 231 15.62 -5.81 24.95
N ASP A 232 16.31 -4.74 24.57
CA ASP A 232 16.62 -3.57 25.39
C ASP A 232 15.47 -2.54 25.44
N GLY A 233 14.36 -2.79 24.75
CA GLY A 233 13.20 -1.90 24.69
C GLY A 233 13.36 -0.73 23.71
N ASN A 234 14.47 -0.64 22.99
CA ASN A 234 14.69 0.41 21.99
C ASN A 234 13.97 0.07 20.67
N GLU A 235 13.45 1.09 19.97
CA GLU A 235 12.82 0.91 18.67
C GLU A 235 13.87 0.44 17.64
N VAL A 236 13.63 -0.72 17.03
CA VAL A 236 14.53 -1.33 16.03
C VAL A 236 14.13 -0.97 14.62
N SER A 237 12.82 -1.02 14.33
CA SER A 237 12.28 -0.62 13.05
C SER A 237 10.84 -0.14 13.19
N SER A 238 10.48 0.85 12.38
CA SER A 238 9.12 1.35 12.26
C SER A 238 8.71 1.52 10.80
N LEU A 239 7.44 1.26 10.54
CA LEU A 239 6.83 1.40 9.23
C LEU A 239 5.42 1.95 9.41
N GLY A 240 5.10 3.04 8.74
CA GLY A 240 3.76 3.58 8.66
C GLY A 240 3.05 3.10 7.40
N LEU A 241 1.82 2.64 7.55
CA LEU A 241 0.93 2.34 6.42
C LEU A 241 -0.26 3.30 6.46
N ARG A 242 -0.65 3.82 5.30
CA ARG A 242 -1.92 4.54 5.16
C ARG A 242 -3.09 3.64 5.58
N ARG A 243 -4.02 4.20 6.35
CA ARG A 243 -5.16 3.49 6.96
C ARG A 243 -5.95 2.68 5.93
N GLU A 244 -6.10 3.18 4.72
CA GLU A 244 -6.84 2.54 3.63
C GLU A 244 -6.23 1.17 3.26
N ILE A 245 -4.91 1.01 3.35
CA ILE A 245 -4.24 -0.29 3.13
C ILE A 245 -4.50 -1.22 4.31
N VAL A 246 -4.40 -0.72 5.54
CA VAL A 246 -4.61 -1.51 6.76
C VAL A 246 -6.05 -2.02 6.84
N GLU A 247 -7.03 -1.16 6.59
CA GLU A 247 -8.45 -1.54 6.56
C GLU A 247 -8.73 -2.58 5.47
N ARG A 248 -8.12 -2.43 4.29
CA ARG A 248 -8.24 -3.44 3.24
C ARG A 248 -7.66 -4.78 3.65
N MET A 249 -6.48 -4.79 4.29
CA MET A 249 -5.86 -6.03 4.75
C MET A 249 -6.68 -6.72 5.84
N LYS A 250 -7.20 -5.96 6.80
CA LYS A 250 -8.14 -6.48 7.82
C LYS A 250 -9.35 -7.14 7.19
N TRP A 251 -9.96 -6.48 6.21
CA TRP A 251 -11.10 -7.05 5.49
C TRP A 251 -10.74 -8.35 4.75
N GLU A 252 -9.55 -8.39 4.12
CA GLU A 252 -9.04 -9.59 3.48
C GLU A 252 -8.80 -10.71 4.49
N GLN A 253 -8.22 -10.43 5.65
CA GLN A 253 -8.04 -11.38 6.75
C GLN A 253 -9.40 -11.94 7.21
N GLN A 254 -10.35 -11.06 7.54
CA GLN A 254 -11.69 -11.42 8.02
C GLN A 254 -12.44 -12.33 7.06
N ARG A 255 -12.42 -12.00 5.77
CA ARG A 255 -13.06 -12.81 4.73
C ARG A 255 -12.45 -14.21 4.60
N GLY A 256 -11.19 -14.36 4.98
CA GLY A 256 -10.52 -15.66 5.04
C GLY A 256 -10.82 -16.48 6.30
N GLY A 257 -11.87 -16.12 7.06
CA GLY A 257 -12.28 -16.84 8.27
C GLY A 257 -11.67 -16.29 9.56
N TRP A 258 -10.93 -15.20 9.49
CA TRP A 258 -10.41 -14.53 10.67
C TRP A 258 -11.50 -13.80 11.45
N GLN A 259 -11.59 -14.01 12.76
CA GLN A 259 -12.47 -13.25 13.64
C GLN A 259 -11.63 -12.53 14.68
N ASN A 260 -11.75 -11.20 14.74
CA ASN A 260 -11.23 -10.42 15.86
C ASN A 260 -12.10 -10.76 17.08
N GLN A 261 -11.67 -11.73 17.90
CA GLN A 261 -12.28 -11.99 19.21
C GLN A 261 -11.72 -11.03 20.25
#